data_AF-A0A2X2UQI4-F1
#
_entry.id   AF-A0A2X2UQI4-F1
#
_cell.length_a   1.000
_cell.length_b   1.000
_cell.length_c   1.000
_cell.angle_alpha   90.00
_cell.angle_beta   90.00
_cell.angle_gamma   90.00
#
_symmetry.space_group_name_H-M   'P 1'
#
loop_
_entity.id
_entity.type
_entity.pdbx_description
1 polymer ?
#
loop_
_entity_poly.entity_id
_entity_poly.type
_entity_poly.pdbx_seq_one_letter_code
_entity_poly.pdbx_strand_id
1 'polypeptide(L)'
;MMSNFRIDLGQRANDKDLFENVEKHFEGAEIQQVMPIPENMAVMLVEVNADDEPVCCDSRDTNWPTGLAVVKLKDGVGCYPIDLVEGDLKIEAQLVNRHKCGKCGREMKILLKPGQEGFEAKYRCECCDRTVKLNPDGSEEDETHE
;
A
#
# COMPACT_ATOMS: atom_id res chain seq x y z
N MET A 1 10.66 27.06 -1.74
CA MET A 1 9.35 26.92 -1.09
C MET A 1 9.27 25.49 -0.62
N MET A 2 8.97 25.26 0.66
CA MET A 2 8.82 23.91 1.22
C MET A 2 7.48 23.33 0.77
N SER A 3 7.44 22.04 0.46
CA SER A 3 6.24 21.28 0.12
C SER A 3 5.21 21.40 1.26
N ASN A 4 3.93 21.64 0.95
CA ASN A 4 2.88 21.90 1.96
C ASN A 4 2.33 20.63 2.65
N PHE A 5 2.98 19.48 2.51
CA PHE A 5 2.54 18.19 3.07
C PHE A 5 3.73 17.49 3.74
N ARG A 6 3.47 16.63 4.73
CA ARG A 6 4.53 15.81 5.35
C ARG A 6 4.62 14.46 4.66
N ILE A 7 5.83 13.92 4.68
CA ILE A 7 6.12 12.57 4.22
C ILE A 7 6.26 11.73 5.49
N ASP A 8 5.40 10.73 5.66
CA ASP A 8 5.51 9.77 6.74
C ASP A 8 6.14 8.49 6.19
N LEU A 9 7.32 8.18 6.72
CA LEU A 9 8.16 7.05 6.34
C LEU A 9 7.96 5.82 7.23
N GLY A 10 6.95 5.79 8.12
CA GLY A 10 6.75 4.68 9.03
C GLY A 10 7.99 4.35 9.89
N GLN A 11 7.92 3.28 10.70
CA GLN A 11 8.98 2.94 11.66
C GLN A 11 10.18 2.19 11.04
N ARG A 12 10.29 2.06 9.72
CA ARG A 12 11.45 1.43 9.06
C ARG A 12 12.69 2.32 8.95
N ALA A 13 12.70 3.47 9.61
CA ALA A 13 13.77 4.46 9.58
C ALA A 13 15.07 4.06 10.31
N ASN A 14 15.54 2.82 10.18
CA ASN A 14 16.91 2.45 10.58
C ASN A 14 17.94 2.63 9.45
N ASP A 15 17.51 3.03 8.26
CA ASP A 15 18.40 3.32 7.12
C ASP A 15 18.38 4.82 6.78
N LYS A 16 19.37 5.57 7.29
CA LYS A 16 19.50 7.02 7.03
C LYS A 16 19.61 7.33 5.53
N ASP A 17 20.25 6.45 4.78
CA ASP A 17 20.44 6.60 3.34
C ASP A 17 19.10 6.52 2.59
N LEU A 18 18.17 5.65 3.03
CA LEU A 18 16.83 5.55 2.48
C LEU A 18 16.03 6.84 2.73
N PHE A 19 16.11 7.37 3.95
CA PHE A 19 15.44 8.60 4.35
C PHE A 19 15.91 9.80 3.51
N GLU A 20 17.23 9.99 3.36
CA GLU A 20 17.79 11.07 2.54
C GLU A 20 17.39 10.96 1.07
N ASN A 21 17.34 9.74 0.52
CA ASN A 21 16.97 9.53 -0.87
C ASN A 21 15.50 9.87 -1.12
N VAL A 22 14.62 9.51 -0.20
CA VAL A 22 13.19 9.86 -0.26
C VAL A 22 13.00 11.37 -0.16
N GLU A 23 13.62 12.03 0.82
CA GLU A 23 13.50 13.49 0.95
C GLU A 23 13.97 14.21 -0.32
N LYS A 24 15.08 13.78 -0.92
CA LYS A 24 15.58 14.33 -2.18
C LYS A 24 14.59 14.12 -3.34
N HIS A 25 13.93 12.96 -3.41
CA HIS A 25 12.94 12.65 -4.44
C HIS A 25 11.71 13.55 -4.36
N PHE A 26 11.23 13.83 -3.14
CA PHE A 26 10.06 14.68 -2.90
C PHE A 26 10.39 16.17 -2.65
N GLU A 27 11.65 16.58 -2.80
CA GLU A 27 12.04 17.97 -2.61
C GLU A 27 11.33 18.87 -3.63
N GLY A 28 10.53 19.82 -3.15
CA GLY A 28 9.74 20.73 -3.99
C GLY A 28 8.53 20.06 -4.65
N ALA A 29 8.14 18.87 -4.18
CA ALA A 29 6.95 18.18 -4.65
C ALA A 29 5.66 18.92 -4.28
N GLU A 30 4.65 18.80 -5.15
CA GLU A 30 3.37 19.49 -5.01
C GLU A 30 2.20 18.54 -5.25
N ILE A 31 1.26 18.47 -4.31
CA ILE A 31 -0.02 17.76 -4.52
C ILE A 31 -0.83 18.56 -5.55
N GLN A 32 -1.14 17.91 -6.67
CA GLN A 32 -1.96 18.50 -7.74
C GLN A 32 -3.45 18.18 -7.54
N GLN A 33 -3.75 16.98 -7.04
CA GLN A 33 -5.12 16.48 -6.88
C GLN A 33 -5.17 15.40 -5.80
N VAL A 34 -6.29 15.33 -5.07
CA VAL A 34 -6.64 14.19 -4.21
C VAL A 34 -7.89 13.51 -4.78
N MET A 35 -7.88 12.18 -4.82
CA MET A 35 -8.93 11.35 -5.41
C MET A 35 -9.26 10.16 -4.48
N PRO A 36 -10.48 9.59 -4.58
CA PRO A 36 -10.83 8.38 -3.84
C PRO A 36 -9.98 7.18 -4.33
N ILE A 37 -9.81 6.20 -3.46
CA ILE A 37 -9.21 4.90 -3.83
C ILE A 37 -10.21 4.16 -4.75
N PRO A 38 -9.77 3.63 -5.90
CA PRO A 38 -10.61 2.79 -6.75
C PRO A 38 -11.20 1.60 -5.99
N GLU A 39 -12.47 1.27 -6.22
CA GLU A 39 -13.17 0.19 -5.49
C GLU A 39 -12.49 -1.18 -5.60
N ASN A 40 -11.75 -1.41 -6.69
CA ASN A 40 -11.01 -2.64 -6.94
C ASN A 40 -9.60 -2.63 -6.35
N MET A 41 -9.22 -1.63 -5.55
CA MET A 41 -7.92 -1.52 -4.90
C MET A 41 -8.04 -1.44 -3.38
N ALA A 42 -6.97 -1.82 -2.71
CA ALA A 42 -6.77 -1.68 -1.28
C ALA A 42 -5.44 -0.96 -1.05
N VAL A 43 -5.38 -0.16 0.01
CA VAL A 43 -4.13 0.42 0.48
C VAL A 43 -3.64 -0.44 1.64
N MET A 44 -2.46 -1.03 1.47
CA MET A 44 -1.79 -1.85 2.47
C MET A 44 -0.77 -0.99 3.21
N LEU A 45 -0.99 -0.74 4.50
CA LEU A 45 -0.08 0.01 5.36
C LEU A 45 0.86 -0.92 6.09
N VAL A 46 2.11 -0.49 6.28
CA VAL A 46 3.01 -1.12 7.25
C VAL A 46 2.73 -0.51 8.63
N GLU A 47 2.22 -1.34 9.53
CA GLU A 47 2.04 -1.00 10.95
C GLU A 47 2.91 -1.89 11.82
N VAL A 48 3.03 -1.56 13.10
CA VAL A 48 3.72 -2.39 14.10
C VAL A 48 2.67 -3.04 14.98
N ASN A 49 2.74 -4.36 15.09
CA ASN A 49 1.80 -5.13 15.92
C ASN A 49 2.20 -5.07 17.41
N ALA A 50 1.45 -5.78 18.26
CA ALA A 50 1.69 -5.81 19.70
C ALA A 50 3.04 -6.44 20.12
N ASP A 51 3.69 -7.16 19.21
CA ASP A 51 4.98 -7.85 19.43
C ASP A 51 6.16 -7.03 18.86
N ASP A 52 5.96 -5.74 18.56
CA ASP A 52 6.93 -4.85 17.91
C ASP A 52 7.39 -5.34 16.51
N GLU A 53 6.60 -6.20 15.85
CA GLU A 53 6.89 -6.68 14.50
C GLU A 53 6.12 -5.88 13.44
N PRO A 54 6.77 -5.52 12.31
CA PRO A 54 6.07 -4.87 11.21
C PRO A 54 5.10 -5.86 10.55
N VAL A 55 3.91 -5.38 10.22
CA VAL A 55 2.84 -6.13 9.54
C VAL A 55 2.18 -5.25 8.48
N CYS A 56 1.74 -5.83 7.37
CA CYS A 56 0.93 -5.09 6.40
C CYS A 56 -0.56 -5.27 6.69
N CYS A 57 -1.28 -4.16 6.93
CA CYS A 57 -2.70 -4.12 7.22
C CYS A 57 -3.46 -3.44 6.07
N ASP A 58 -4.68 -3.89 5.77
CA ASP A 58 -5.58 -3.13 4.89
C ASP A 58 -6.04 -1.87 5.63
N SER A 59 -5.93 -0.71 4.98
CA SER A 59 -6.40 0.60 5.47
C SER A 59 -7.82 0.60 6.06
N ARG A 60 -8.71 -0.27 5.55
CA ARG A 60 -10.08 -0.38 6.06
C ARG A 60 -10.15 -0.96 7.46
N ASP A 61 -9.19 -1.80 7.82
CA ASP A 61 -9.15 -2.46 9.13
C ASP A 61 -8.58 -1.51 10.21
N THR A 62 -7.96 -0.40 9.80
CA THR A 62 -7.27 0.54 10.69
C THR A 62 -8.07 1.80 11.01
N ASN A 63 -9.32 1.93 10.50
CA ASN A 63 -10.14 3.16 10.57
C ASN A 63 -9.45 4.41 10.01
N TRP A 64 -8.39 4.24 9.22
CA TRP A 64 -7.61 5.33 8.68
C TRP A 64 -8.33 5.92 7.44
N PRO A 65 -8.70 7.22 7.45
CA PRO A 65 -9.38 7.86 6.32
C PRO A 65 -8.39 8.12 5.18
N THR A 66 -8.35 7.21 4.22
CA THR A 66 -7.34 7.21 3.15
C THR A 66 -7.89 7.69 1.81
N GLY A 67 -7.06 8.41 1.07
CA GLY A 67 -7.25 8.70 -0.36
C GLY A 67 -5.97 8.47 -1.16
N LEU A 68 -5.99 8.93 -2.42
CA LEU A 68 -4.82 8.95 -3.29
C LEU A 68 -4.49 10.40 -3.69
N ALA A 69 -3.24 10.78 -3.58
CA ALA A 69 -2.72 12.06 -4.02
C ALA A 69 -1.92 11.90 -5.31
N VAL A 70 -2.26 12.70 -6.32
CA VAL A 70 -1.43 12.91 -7.51
C VAL A 70 -0.40 13.97 -7.15
N VAL A 71 0.87 13.59 -7.15
CA VAL A 71 1.98 14.42 -6.71
C VAL A 71 2.88 14.72 -7.90
N LYS A 72 3.11 16.01 -8.16
CA LYS A 72 4.10 16.47 -9.12
C LYS A 72 5.46 16.48 -8.43
N LEU A 73 6.40 15.75 -9.00
CA LEU A 73 7.79 15.62 -8.57
C LEU A 73 8.70 16.33 -9.57
N LYS A 74 10.00 16.40 -9.28
CA LYS A 74 11.00 16.98 -10.19
C LYS A 74 11.15 16.18 -11.49
N ASP A 75 11.00 14.86 -11.39
CA ASP A 75 11.23 13.88 -12.46
C ASP A 75 9.95 13.36 -13.11
N GLY A 76 8.77 13.72 -12.58
CA GLY A 76 7.50 13.27 -13.15
C GLY A 76 6.29 13.53 -12.27
N VAL A 77 5.29 12.67 -12.43
CA VAL A 77 4.07 12.67 -11.62
C VAL A 77 3.88 11.27 -11.06
N GLY A 78 3.66 11.18 -9.75
CA GLY A 78 3.37 9.92 -9.04
C GLY A 78 1.99 9.95 -8.37
N CYS A 79 1.49 8.78 -7.99
CA CYS A 79 0.24 8.63 -7.25
C CYS A 79 0.53 7.88 -5.96
N TYR A 80 0.21 8.48 -4.81
CA TYR A 80 0.60 7.97 -3.50
C TYR A 80 -0.59 7.95 -2.53
N PRO A 81 -0.68 6.97 -1.61
CA PRO A 81 -1.63 7.03 -0.51
C PRO A 81 -1.43 8.27 0.36
N ILE A 82 -2.54 8.91 0.73
CA ILE A 82 -2.56 10.10 1.57
C ILE A 82 -3.56 9.95 2.72
N ASP A 83 -3.15 10.41 3.89
CA ASP A 83 -4.02 10.63 5.04
C ASP A 83 -4.91 11.85 4.78
N LEU A 84 -6.23 11.65 4.71
CA LEU A 84 -7.16 12.74 4.40
C LEU A 84 -7.40 13.70 5.57
N VAL A 85 -6.98 13.34 6.78
CA VAL A 85 -7.10 14.18 7.99
C VAL A 85 -5.84 15.01 8.19
N GLU A 86 -4.69 14.35 8.23
CA GLU A 86 -3.40 15.03 8.48
C GLU A 86 -2.81 15.64 7.19
N GLY A 87 -3.22 15.16 6.01
CA GLY A 87 -2.67 15.59 4.73
C GLY A 87 -1.30 14.99 4.41
N ASP A 88 -0.91 13.93 5.11
CA ASP A 88 0.42 13.32 5.03
C ASP A 88 0.46 12.18 4.02
N LEU A 89 1.48 12.16 3.17
CA LEU A 89 1.72 11.05 2.26
C LEU A 89 2.28 9.85 3.03
N LYS A 90 1.62 8.70 2.91
CA LYS A 90 2.10 7.42 3.48
C LYS A 90 2.85 6.66 2.40
N ILE A 91 4.12 6.98 2.23
CA ILE A 91 4.91 6.47 1.10
C ILE A 91 5.31 5.00 1.25
N GLU A 92 5.24 4.45 2.47
CA GLU A 92 5.41 3.01 2.69
C GLU A 92 4.16 2.20 2.35
N ALA A 93 3.00 2.87 2.24
CA ALA A 93 1.76 2.20 1.94
C ALA A 93 1.70 1.81 0.47
N GLN A 94 1.24 0.59 0.21
CA GLN A 94 1.21 -0.02 -1.12
C GLN A 94 -0.22 -0.08 -1.64
N LEU A 95 -0.44 0.26 -2.91
CA LEU A 95 -1.69 -0.06 -3.58
C LEU A 95 -1.65 -1.49 -4.11
N VAL A 96 -2.64 -2.27 -3.71
CA VAL A 96 -2.79 -3.67 -4.11
C VAL A 96 -4.18 -3.88 -4.68
N ASN A 97 -4.30 -4.67 -5.74
CA ASN A 97 -5.61 -5.02 -6.28
C ASN A 97 -6.38 -5.85 -5.26
N ARG A 98 -7.68 -5.61 -5.18
CA ARG A 98 -8.58 -6.54 -4.52
C ARG A 98 -8.88 -7.69 -5.45
N HIS A 99 -9.12 -8.84 -4.85
CA HIS A 99 -9.43 -10.04 -5.60
C HIS A 99 -10.60 -10.80 -5.01
N LYS A 100 -11.44 -11.35 -5.88
CA LYS A 100 -12.53 -12.25 -5.49
C LYS A 100 -12.12 -13.67 -5.81
N CYS A 101 -12.35 -14.58 -4.87
CA CYS A 101 -12.02 -15.98 -5.06
C CYS A 101 -12.79 -16.56 -6.24
N GLY A 102 -12.07 -17.13 -7.21
CA GLY A 102 -12.68 -17.75 -8.40
C GLY A 102 -13.61 -18.93 -8.11
N LYS A 103 -13.52 -19.55 -6.91
CA LYS A 103 -14.41 -20.67 -6.53
C LYS A 103 -15.70 -20.24 -5.83
N CYS A 104 -15.64 -19.28 -4.90
CA CYS A 104 -16.80 -18.91 -4.08
C CYS A 104 -17.26 -17.46 -4.25
N GLY A 105 -16.54 -16.66 -5.05
CA GLY A 105 -16.88 -15.26 -5.37
C GLY A 105 -16.69 -14.26 -4.24
N ARG A 106 -16.27 -14.68 -3.05
CA ARG A 106 -16.01 -13.79 -1.91
C ARG A 106 -14.70 -13.04 -2.07
N GLU A 107 -14.64 -11.81 -1.55
CA GLU A 107 -13.39 -11.04 -1.47
C GLU A 107 -12.36 -11.83 -0.64
N MET A 108 -11.14 -11.90 -1.15
CA MET A 108 -10.04 -12.61 -0.51
C MET A 108 -9.23 -11.64 0.35
N LYS A 109 -8.73 -12.14 1.48
CA LYS A 109 -7.81 -11.42 2.34
C LYS A 109 -6.47 -11.26 1.63
N ILE A 110 -5.97 -10.04 1.59
CA ILE A 110 -4.65 -9.73 1.02
C ILE A 110 -3.59 -10.10 2.04
N LEU A 111 -2.61 -10.90 1.62
CA LEU A 111 -1.44 -11.29 2.38
C LEU A 111 -0.23 -10.66 1.72
N LEU A 112 0.23 -9.55 2.29
CA LEU A 112 1.45 -8.87 1.90
C LEU A 112 2.38 -8.85 3.12
N LYS A 113 3.64 -9.21 2.95
CA LYS A 113 4.64 -9.04 4.02
C LYS A 113 5.32 -7.67 3.88
N PRO A 114 5.76 -7.07 4.99
CA PRO A 114 6.53 -5.84 4.93
C PRO A 114 7.76 -5.98 4.03
N GLY A 115 7.94 -5.06 3.09
CA GLY A 115 9.06 -5.06 2.13
C GLY A 115 8.82 -5.86 0.86
N GLN A 116 7.65 -6.48 0.72
CA GLN A 116 7.18 -6.95 -0.58
C GLN A 116 6.50 -5.82 -1.34
N GLU A 117 6.63 -5.85 -2.67
CA GLU A 117 5.88 -4.98 -3.56
C GLU A 117 4.44 -5.47 -3.74
N GLY A 118 3.51 -4.56 -4.05
CA GLY A 118 2.09 -4.91 -4.16
C GLY A 118 1.78 -6.02 -5.17
N PHE A 119 2.60 -6.20 -6.21
CA PHE A 119 2.44 -7.28 -7.19
C PHE A 119 2.82 -8.66 -6.63
N GLU A 120 3.58 -8.73 -5.54
CA GLU A 120 3.97 -9.96 -4.86
C GLU A 120 2.93 -10.42 -3.84
N ALA A 121 1.83 -9.67 -3.68
CA ALA A 121 0.75 -10.00 -2.76
C ALA A 121 0.16 -11.37 -3.08
N LYS A 122 -0.10 -12.13 -2.01
CA LYS A 122 -0.89 -13.36 -2.07
C LYS A 122 -2.31 -13.06 -1.58
N TYR A 123 -3.24 -13.92 -1.94
CA TYR A 123 -4.65 -13.76 -1.60
C TYR A 123 -5.14 -15.03 -0.94
N ARG A 124 -5.74 -14.92 0.24
CA ARG A 124 -6.35 -16.05 0.97
C ARG A 124 -7.86 -15.92 1.03
N CYS A 125 -8.56 -16.95 0.59
CA CYS A 125 -10.00 -17.04 0.72
C CYS A 125 -10.35 -17.71 2.05
N GLU A 126 -10.99 -16.98 2.96
CA GLU A 126 -11.39 -17.52 4.27
C GLU A 126 -12.57 -18.50 4.20
N CYS A 127 -13.26 -18.59 3.07
CA CYS A 127 -14.38 -19.52 2.88
C CYS A 127 -13.94 -20.89 2.33
N CYS A 128 -12.87 -20.94 1.54
CA CYS A 128 -12.40 -22.16 0.88
C CYS A 128 -10.96 -22.51 1.25
N ASP A 129 -10.32 -21.74 2.14
CA ASP A 129 -8.93 -21.82 2.57
C ASP A 129 -7.88 -21.85 1.44
N ARG A 130 -8.27 -21.45 0.23
CA ARG A 130 -7.34 -21.32 -0.91
C ARG A 130 -6.43 -20.12 -0.71
N THR A 131 -5.16 -20.31 -1.01
CA THR A 131 -4.21 -19.22 -1.18
C THR A 131 -3.75 -19.19 -2.64
N VAL A 132 -3.83 -18.03 -3.27
CA VAL A 132 -3.43 -17.85 -4.67
C VAL A 132 -2.48 -16.67 -4.81
N LYS A 133 -1.67 -16.70 -5.86
CA LYS A 133 -1.01 -15.53 -6.44
C LYS A 133 -1.77 -15.09 -7.69
N LEU A 134 -1.68 -13.81 -8.00
CA LEU A 134 -2.20 -13.28 -9.26
C LEU A 134 -1.07 -13.09 -10.25
N ASN A 135 -1.27 -13.64 -11.44
CA ASN A 135 -0.42 -13.33 -12.58
C ASN A 135 -0.69 -11.92 -13.11
N PRO A 136 0.21 -11.34 -13.93
CA PRO A 136 0.00 -10.01 -14.51
C PRO A 136 -1.27 -9.90 -15.37
N ASP A 137 -1.77 -11.01 -15.91
CA ASP A 137 -3.02 -11.10 -16.66
C ASP A 137 -4.27 -11.26 -15.77
N GLY A 138 -4.09 -11.31 -14.44
CA GLY A 138 -5.15 -11.49 -13.44
C GLY A 138 -5.57 -12.94 -13.20
N SER A 139 -4.91 -13.92 -13.82
CA SER A 139 -5.21 -15.34 -13.56
C SER A 139 -4.71 -15.80 -12.18
N GLU A 140 -5.44 -16.71 -11.56
CA GLU A 140 -5.09 -17.31 -10.26
C GLU A 140 -4.10 -18.47 -10.45
N GLU A 141 -3.01 -18.44 -9.69
CA GLU A 141 -2.13 -19.60 -9.47
C GLU A 141 -2.29 -20.07 -8.02
N ASP A 142 -2.81 -21.28 -7.81
CA ASP A 142 -2.94 -21.86 -6.47
C ASP A 142 -1.54 -22.13 -5.89
N GLU A 143 -1.28 -21.64 -4.68
CA GLU A 143 -0.09 -22.08 -3.94
C GLU A 143 -0.39 -23.43 -3.29
N THR A 144 0.22 -24.48 -3.82
CA THR A 144 0.35 -25.75 -3.10
C THR A 144 1.37 -25.56 -1.99
N HIS A 145 0.96 -25.78 -0.74
CA HIS A 145 1.88 -25.88 0.39
C HIS A 145 2.91 -26.99 0.10
N GLU A 146 4.17 -26.61 -0.13
CA GLU A 146 5.32 -27.49 0.10
C GLU A 146 5.56 -27.67 1.60
#